data_AF-A0A093PTP9-F1
#
_entry.id   AF-A0A093PTP9-F1
#
_cell.length_a   1.000
_cell.length_b   1.000
_cell.length_c   1.000
_cell.angle_alpha   90.00
_cell.angle_beta   90.00
_cell.angle_gamma   90.00
#
_symmetry.space_group_name_H-M   'P 1'
#
loop_
_entity.id
_entity.type
_entity.pdbx_description
1 polymer ?
#
loop_
_entity_poly.entity_id
_entity_poly.type
_entity_poly.pdbx_seq_one_letter_code
_entity_poly.pdbx_strand_id
1 'polypeptide(L)'
;QRECISVHVGQAGVQMGNTCWELYCLEHGIQPAGQMPSDKTIGGGDDSFTTFFCETGAGKHVPRAIFVDLEPTVIDEVRGGVSRQLFHPEQLITGKEDAANNYARGHYTIGKEIIDQVLDRIRKLADQCTGLQGFLVFHSFGGGTGSGFTSLLMERLSVDYGKKSKLEFSIYPAPQVSTAVVEPYNSILTTHSTLEHSDCAFMVDNEAIYDICRRNLDIERPTYTNLNRLISQVVSSITASLRFDGALNVDLTEFQTNLVPYPRIHFPLATYAPVVSAERAYHEQLSVAEITRGDLAKVQRAVCMLSNTTAIAEAWARLDHKFDLMYAKRAFVHWYVGEGMEEGEFSEAREDMAALEKDYEEVGLDSYEDEEEGEE
;
A
#
# COMPACT_ATOMS: atom_id res chain seq x y z
N GLN A 1 11.46 7.04 20.47
CA GLN A 1 11.24 6.08 19.37
C GLN A 1 10.40 6.77 18.30
N ARG A 2 10.29 6.13 17.14
CA ARG A 2 9.89 6.76 15.87
C ARG A 2 8.86 5.85 15.21
N GLU A 3 7.76 5.57 15.90
CA GLU A 3 6.85 4.47 15.56
C GLU A 3 5.97 4.77 14.34
N CYS A 4 5.68 3.74 13.55
CA CYS A 4 4.78 3.78 12.40
C CYS A 4 3.67 2.75 12.57
N ILE A 5 2.44 3.10 12.18
CA ILE A 5 1.30 2.16 12.18
C ILE A 5 0.97 1.78 10.74
N SER A 6 0.99 0.50 10.43
CA SER A 6 0.55 0.01 9.11
C SER A 6 -0.94 -0.34 9.14
N VAL A 7 -1.70 0.17 8.18
CA VAL A 7 -3.13 -0.12 8.03
C VAL A 7 -3.37 -0.77 6.68
N HIS A 8 -3.93 -1.97 6.69
CA HIS A 8 -4.15 -2.82 5.52
C HIS A 8 -5.64 -2.92 5.25
N VAL A 9 -6.10 -2.40 4.12
CA VAL A 9 -7.53 -2.22 3.81
C VAL A 9 -7.96 -3.06 2.61
N GLY A 10 -9.00 -3.86 2.81
CA GLY A 10 -9.60 -4.75 1.81
C GLY A 10 -8.69 -5.91 1.40
N GLN A 11 -9.21 -6.80 0.56
CA GLN A 11 -8.52 -8.02 0.14
C GLN A 11 -7.07 -7.78 -0.32
N ALA A 12 -6.84 -6.84 -1.24
CA ALA A 12 -5.51 -6.59 -1.79
C ALA A 12 -4.53 -6.07 -0.72
N GLY A 13 -4.97 -5.10 0.09
CA GLY A 13 -4.17 -4.56 1.19
C GLY A 13 -3.83 -5.63 2.22
N VAL A 14 -4.81 -6.45 2.62
CA VAL A 14 -4.62 -7.53 3.61
C VAL A 14 -3.66 -8.61 3.10
N GLN A 15 -3.81 -9.07 1.85
CA GLN A 15 -2.95 -10.12 1.28
C GLN A 15 -1.51 -9.63 1.06
N MET A 16 -1.34 -8.40 0.56
CA MET A 16 -0.03 -7.76 0.45
C MET A 16 0.59 -7.59 1.85
N GLY A 17 -0.17 -7.05 2.80
CA GLY A 17 0.26 -6.86 4.18
C GLY A 17 0.74 -8.15 4.84
N ASN A 18 0.00 -9.24 4.69
CA ASN A 18 0.39 -10.54 5.24
C ASN A 18 1.76 -11.00 4.70
N THR A 19 2.00 -10.79 3.41
CA THR A 19 3.28 -11.12 2.76
C THR A 19 4.42 -10.19 3.21
N CYS A 20 4.15 -8.89 3.34
CA CYS A 20 5.11 -7.91 3.86
C CYS A 20 5.54 -8.23 5.29
N TRP A 21 4.60 -8.55 6.19
CA TRP A 21 4.93 -8.89 7.58
C TRP A 21 5.65 -10.23 7.70
N GLU A 22 5.35 -11.21 6.85
CA GLU A 22 6.15 -12.43 6.77
C GLU A 22 7.61 -12.11 6.41
N LEU A 23 7.83 -11.24 5.41
CA LEU A 23 9.16 -10.80 5.02
C LEU A 23 9.86 -9.99 6.12
N TYR A 24 9.17 -9.06 6.79
CA TYR A 24 9.74 -8.30 7.91
C TYR A 24 10.16 -9.22 9.05
N CYS A 25 9.36 -10.23 9.38
CA CYS A 25 9.72 -11.22 10.38
C CYS A 25 11.00 -11.98 9.98
N LEU A 26 11.13 -12.37 8.71
CA LEU A 26 12.33 -13.04 8.20
C LEU A 26 13.57 -12.14 8.27
N GLU A 27 13.45 -10.87 7.89
CA GLU A 27 14.56 -9.91 7.88
C GLU A 27 15.06 -9.58 9.29
N HIS A 28 14.15 -9.50 10.27
CA HIS A 28 14.50 -9.23 11.67
C HIS A 28 14.72 -10.49 12.51
N GLY A 29 14.61 -11.70 11.94
CA GLY A 29 14.79 -12.95 12.67
C GLY A 29 13.69 -13.24 13.70
N ILE A 30 12.50 -12.67 13.53
CA ILE A 30 11.33 -12.87 14.37
C ILE A 30 10.59 -14.13 13.88
N GLN A 31 10.33 -15.05 14.80
CA GLN A 31 9.57 -16.26 14.48
C GLN A 31 8.08 -15.93 14.27
N PRO A 32 7.30 -16.76 13.56
CA PRO A 32 5.86 -16.53 13.36
C PRO A 32 5.02 -16.42 14.64
N ALA A 33 5.54 -16.90 15.77
CA ALA A 33 4.93 -16.74 17.09
C ALA A 33 5.23 -15.37 17.77
N GLY A 34 6.05 -14.53 17.13
CA GLY A 34 6.53 -13.24 17.64
C GLY A 34 7.75 -13.34 18.56
N GLN A 35 8.37 -14.51 18.72
CA GLN A 35 9.58 -14.65 19.52
C GLN A 35 10.83 -14.32 18.70
N MET A 36 11.79 -13.64 19.32
CA MET A 36 13.08 -13.31 18.73
C MET A 36 14.20 -13.87 19.60
N PRO A 37 14.70 -15.10 19.33
CA PRO A 37 15.71 -15.74 20.17
C PRO A 37 17.07 -15.02 20.21
N SER A 38 17.33 -14.18 19.20
CA SER A 38 18.55 -13.38 19.09
C SER A 38 18.53 -12.13 19.97
N ASP A 39 17.36 -11.67 20.40
CA ASP A 39 17.22 -10.52 21.27
C ASP A 39 17.58 -10.92 22.71
N LYS A 40 18.67 -10.34 23.22
CA LYS A 40 19.18 -10.58 24.58
C LYS A 40 18.71 -9.52 25.58
N THR A 41 17.93 -8.55 25.11
CA THR A 41 17.52 -7.33 25.82
C THR A 41 16.01 -7.25 25.89
N ILE A 42 15.40 -8.23 26.55
CA ILE A 42 13.96 -8.18 26.89
C ILE A 42 13.70 -6.88 27.67
N GLY A 43 12.93 -5.95 27.09
CA GLY A 43 12.64 -4.63 27.66
C GLY A 43 13.72 -3.56 27.46
N GLY A 44 14.73 -3.80 26.60
CA GLY A 44 15.76 -2.83 26.21
C GLY A 44 15.42 -2.17 24.87
N GLY A 45 14.43 -1.27 24.88
CA GLY A 45 13.83 -0.70 23.68
C GLY A 45 14.64 0.39 22.98
N ASP A 46 15.78 0.08 22.37
CA ASP A 46 16.50 1.04 21.51
C ASP A 46 16.90 0.50 20.13
N ASP A 47 16.40 -0.69 19.75
CA ASP A 47 16.63 -1.23 18.41
C ASP A 47 15.70 -0.60 17.36
N SER A 48 16.21 -0.35 16.15
CA SER A 48 15.49 0.34 15.07
C SER A 48 14.22 -0.38 14.58
N PHE A 49 14.07 -1.68 14.82
CA PHE A 49 12.85 -2.41 14.44
C PHE A 49 11.66 -2.16 15.38
N THR A 50 11.86 -1.54 16.54
CA THR A 50 10.77 -1.12 17.45
C THR A 50 9.84 -0.06 16.84
N THR A 51 10.26 0.55 15.73
CA THR A 51 9.40 1.42 14.91
C THR A 51 8.18 0.69 14.38
N PHE A 52 8.31 -0.59 14.01
CA PHE A 52 7.25 -1.42 13.40
C PHE A 52 6.69 -2.47 14.35
N PHE A 53 7.44 -2.87 15.39
CA PHE A 53 7.01 -3.87 16.37
C PHE A 53 6.84 -3.27 17.77
N CYS A 54 5.84 -3.76 18.50
CA CYS A 54 5.63 -3.51 19.91
C CYS A 54 6.12 -4.74 20.70
N GLU A 55 6.96 -4.54 21.72
CA GLU A 55 7.42 -5.61 22.60
C GLU A 55 6.45 -5.77 23.78
N THR A 56 6.00 -7.00 24.00
CA THR A 56 5.23 -7.35 25.20
C THR A 56 6.15 -7.83 26.31
N GLY A 57 5.72 -7.73 27.58
CA GLY A 57 6.52 -8.20 28.73
C GLY A 57 6.86 -9.70 28.74
N ALA A 58 6.31 -10.49 27.80
CA ALA A 58 6.65 -11.90 27.57
C ALA A 58 7.76 -12.09 26.51
N GLY A 59 8.38 -11.01 26.02
CA GLY A 59 9.39 -11.05 24.94
C GLY A 59 8.79 -11.34 23.56
N LYS A 60 7.46 -11.17 23.42
CA LYS A 60 6.78 -11.30 22.13
C LYS A 60 6.71 -9.95 21.42
N HIS A 61 7.18 -9.93 20.19
CA HIS A 61 7.13 -8.82 19.26
C HIS A 61 5.83 -8.89 18.45
N VAL A 62 4.98 -7.88 18.60
CA VAL A 62 3.68 -7.77 17.94
C VAL A 62 3.72 -6.64 16.92
N PRO A 63 3.39 -6.87 15.64
CA PRO A 63 3.31 -5.82 14.64
C PRO A 63 2.41 -4.66 15.04
N ARG A 64 2.83 -3.42 14.75
CA ARG A 64 1.99 -2.22 14.78
C ARG A 64 1.16 -2.16 13.50
N ALA A 65 0.31 -3.17 13.31
CA ALA A 65 -0.50 -3.36 12.12
C ALA A 65 -1.98 -3.44 12.47
N ILE A 66 -2.82 -2.94 11.58
CA ILE A 66 -4.27 -3.16 11.61
C ILE A 66 -4.69 -3.67 10.24
N PHE A 67 -5.50 -4.72 10.23
CA PHE A 67 -6.09 -5.29 9.03
C PHE A 67 -7.59 -5.06 9.09
N VAL A 68 -8.13 -4.49 8.03
CA VAL A 68 -9.55 -4.16 7.92
C VAL A 68 -10.07 -4.70 6.61
N ASP A 69 -11.16 -5.45 6.70
CA ASP A 69 -11.94 -5.83 5.53
C ASP A 69 -13.43 -5.82 5.89
N LEU A 70 -14.29 -5.47 4.93
CA LEU A 70 -15.74 -5.47 5.13
C LEU A 70 -16.32 -6.90 5.04
N GLU A 71 -15.54 -7.83 4.47
CA GLU A 71 -15.81 -9.25 4.42
C GLU A 71 -14.81 -10.05 5.29
N PRO A 72 -15.23 -11.12 5.99
CA PRO A 72 -14.32 -11.89 6.84
C PRO A 72 -13.31 -12.78 6.11
N THR A 73 -13.58 -13.19 4.86
CA THR A 73 -12.88 -14.29 4.18
C THR A 73 -11.35 -14.17 4.22
N VAL A 74 -10.81 -13.03 3.79
CA VAL A 74 -9.36 -12.83 3.66
C VAL A 74 -8.67 -12.69 5.02
N ILE A 75 -9.33 -12.04 5.98
CA ILE A 75 -8.78 -11.90 7.34
C ILE A 75 -8.86 -13.23 8.10
N ASP A 76 -9.86 -14.06 7.85
CA ASP A 76 -9.95 -15.40 8.42
C ASP A 76 -8.81 -16.31 7.92
N GLU A 77 -8.31 -16.12 6.70
CA GLU A 77 -7.07 -16.76 6.23
C GLU A 77 -5.86 -16.31 7.07
N VAL A 78 -5.76 -15.03 7.44
CA VAL A 78 -4.69 -14.53 8.32
C VAL A 78 -4.82 -15.13 9.74
N ARG A 79 -6.05 -15.26 10.25
CA ARG A 79 -6.35 -15.90 11.55
C ARG A 79 -6.06 -17.40 11.55
N GLY A 80 -6.20 -18.07 10.40
CA GLY A 80 -5.91 -19.49 10.21
C GLY A 80 -4.46 -19.80 9.79
N GLY A 81 -3.73 -18.79 9.32
CA GLY A 81 -2.45 -18.94 8.66
C GLY A 81 -1.25 -19.15 9.58
N VAL A 82 -0.06 -19.13 8.97
CA VAL A 82 1.23 -19.34 9.66
C VAL A 82 1.49 -18.26 10.71
N SER A 83 1.11 -17.02 10.41
CA SER A 83 1.29 -15.83 11.27
C SER A 83 0.11 -15.57 12.22
N ARG A 84 -0.77 -16.56 12.46
CA ARG A 84 -1.95 -16.40 13.32
C ARG A 84 -1.64 -15.94 14.75
N GLN A 85 -0.46 -16.27 15.26
CA GLN A 85 -0.01 -15.90 16.60
C GLN A 85 0.73 -14.57 16.61
N LEU A 86 1.10 -14.01 15.46
CA LEU A 86 1.89 -12.79 15.36
C LEU A 86 1.05 -11.57 15.74
N PHE A 87 -0.13 -11.44 15.11
CA PHE A 87 -1.04 -10.31 15.30
C PHE A 87 -1.90 -10.46 16.55
N HIS A 88 -2.28 -9.33 17.15
CA HIS A 88 -3.29 -9.32 18.19
C HIS A 88 -4.68 -9.50 17.55
N PRO A 89 -5.59 -10.33 18.09
CA PRO A 89 -6.90 -10.56 17.47
C PRO A 89 -7.72 -9.28 17.26
N GLU A 90 -7.53 -8.28 18.11
CA GLU A 90 -8.20 -6.98 18.00
C GLU A 90 -7.68 -6.08 16.88
N GLN A 91 -6.52 -6.40 16.30
CA GLN A 91 -5.96 -5.73 15.12
C GLN A 91 -6.57 -6.27 13.81
N LEU A 92 -7.31 -7.39 13.87
CA LEU A 92 -7.92 -8.05 12.73
C LEU A 92 -9.42 -7.77 12.73
N ILE A 93 -9.84 -6.74 12.00
CA ILE A 93 -11.18 -6.18 12.03
C ILE A 93 -11.94 -6.60 10.76
N THR A 94 -13.08 -7.26 10.95
CA THR A 94 -13.89 -7.81 9.86
C THR A 94 -15.32 -7.31 9.95
N GLY A 95 -15.86 -6.82 8.84
CA GLY A 95 -17.29 -6.58 8.67
C GLY A 95 -18.07 -7.88 8.44
N LYS A 96 -19.32 -7.73 8.02
CA LYS A 96 -20.22 -8.84 7.69
C LYS A 96 -20.63 -8.87 6.21
N GLU A 97 -20.49 -7.75 5.53
CA GLU A 97 -21.02 -7.52 4.19
C GLU A 97 -19.99 -6.75 3.40
N ASP A 98 -19.67 -7.20 2.18
CA ASP A 98 -18.67 -6.55 1.34
C ASP A 98 -19.22 -5.27 0.68
N ALA A 99 -18.31 -4.42 0.23
CA ALA A 99 -18.58 -3.28 -0.65
C ALA A 99 -18.93 -3.70 -2.08
N ALA A 100 -18.81 -4.98 -2.48
CA ALA A 100 -19.24 -5.50 -3.78
C ALA A 100 -18.65 -4.72 -4.98
N ASN A 101 -17.36 -4.36 -4.88
CA ASN A 101 -16.65 -3.52 -5.85
C ASN A 101 -17.30 -2.14 -6.10
N ASN A 102 -18.03 -1.60 -5.13
CA ASN A 102 -18.65 -0.29 -5.21
C ASN A 102 -18.04 0.67 -4.18
N TYR A 103 -17.35 1.72 -4.65
CA TYR A 103 -16.79 2.79 -3.82
C TYR A 103 -17.81 3.36 -2.83
N ALA A 104 -19.04 3.65 -3.29
CA ALA A 104 -20.05 4.27 -2.47
C ALA A 104 -20.46 3.40 -1.27
N ARG A 105 -20.43 2.06 -1.42
CA ARG A 105 -20.67 1.15 -0.29
C ARG A 105 -19.55 1.22 0.74
N GLY A 106 -18.31 1.22 0.26
CA GLY A 106 -17.13 1.33 1.11
C GLY A 106 -17.03 2.68 1.83
N HIS A 107 -17.53 3.76 1.22
CA HIS A 107 -17.41 5.12 1.75
C HIS A 107 -18.65 5.57 2.54
N TYR A 108 -19.85 5.38 1.99
CA TYR A 108 -21.08 6.03 2.47
C TYR A 108 -22.01 5.14 3.28
N THR A 109 -22.12 3.84 2.97
CA THR A 109 -23.07 2.93 3.63
C THR A 109 -22.37 1.97 4.57
N ILE A 110 -21.83 0.87 4.05
CA ILE A 110 -21.24 -0.22 4.83
C ILE A 110 -20.01 0.24 5.61
N GLY A 111 -19.14 1.05 4.99
CA GLY A 111 -17.92 1.53 5.66
C GLY A 111 -18.19 2.39 6.91
N LYS A 112 -19.29 3.15 6.93
CA LYS A 112 -19.67 3.96 8.09
C LYS A 112 -20.04 3.12 9.31
N GLU A 113 -20.45 1.87 9.12
CA GLU A 113 -20.79 0.98 10.23
C GLU A 113 -19.55 0.50 10.99
N ILE A 114 -18.39 0.42 10.31
CA ILE A 114 -17.15 -0.14 10.89
C ILE A 114 -16.09 0.92 11.21
N ILE A 115 -16.17 2.11 10.62
CA ILE A 115 -15.12 3.14 10.74
C ILE A 115 -14.78 3.51 12.19
N ASP A 116 -15.79 3.69 13.04
CA ASP A 116 -15.57 4.05 14.45
C ASP A 116 -14.83 2.95 15.22
N GLN A 117 -15.12 1.69 14.91
CA GLN A 117 -14.42 0.55 15.48
C GLN A 117 -12.95 0.55 15.04
N VAL A 118 -12.69 0.80 13.75
CA VAL A 118 -11.32 0.86 13.20
C VAL A 118 -10.53 2.00 13.85
N LEU A 119 -11.13 3.20 13.95
CA LEU A 119 -10.49 4.35 14.58
C LEU A 119 -10.20 4.11 16.07
N ASP A 120 -11.08 3.45 16.82
CA ASP A 120 -10.80 3.08 18.22
C ASP A 120 -9.59 2.12 18.33
N ARG A 121 -9.44 1.17 17.39
CA ARG A 121 -8.27 0.29 17.35
C ARG A 121 -6.99 1.02 16.95
N ILE A 122 -7.06 1.92 15.97
CA ILE A 122 -5.94 2.78 15.58
C ILE A 122 -5.50 3.63 16.78
N ARG A 123 -6.46 4.23 17.49
CA ARG A 123 -6.21 5.03 18.69
C ARG A 123 -5.49 4.25 19.78
N LYS A 124 -5.93 3.02 20.06
CA LYS A 124 -5.26 2.13 21.03
C LYS A 124 -3.80 1.84 20.65
N LEU A 125 -3.49 1.66 19.37
CA LEU A 125 -2.10 1.48 18.93
C LEU A 125 -1.30 2.80 18.97
N ALA A 126 -1.93 3.92 18.64
CA ALA A 126 -1.31 5.24 18.74
C ALA A 126 -0.97 5.58 20.20
N ASP A 127 -1.83 5.24 21.16
CA ASP A 127 -1.60 5.44 22.60
C ASP A 127 -0.43 4.58 23.12
N GLN A 128 -0.12 3.47 22.46
CA GLN A 128 1.06 2.63 22.74
C GLN A 128 2.35 3.16 22.10
N CYS A 129 2.28 4.23 21.31
CA CYS A 129 3.44 4.84 20.68
C CYS A 129 3.94 6.02 21.53
N THR A 130 5.25 6.08 21.76
CA THR A 130 5.90 7.21 22.42
C THR A 130 6.06 8.42 21.48
N GLY A 131 6.22 8.17 20.18
CA GLY A 131 6.44 9.17 19.14
C GLY A 131 5.93 8.72 17.78
N LEU A 132 4.61 8.55 17.65
CA LEU A 132 3.96 8.19 16.38
C LEU A 132 4.37 9.18 15.28
N GLN A 133 5.01 8.67 14.22
CA GLN A 133 5.31 9.44 13.02
C GLN A 133 4.08 9.59 12.13
N GLY A 134 3.37 8.48 11.90
CA GLY A 134 2.34 8.42 10.89
C GLY A 134 1.85 7.01 10.55
N PHE A 135 1.16 6.94 9.42
CA PHE A 135 0.46 5.77 8.94
C PHE A 135 1.00 5.32 7.58
N LEU A 136 1.17 4.01 7.41
CA LEU A 136 1.42 3.37 6.12
C LEU A 136 0.13 2.65 5.71
N VAL A 137 -0.55 3.14 4.68
CA VAL A 137 -1.87 2.66 4.26
C VAL A 137 -1.74 1.82 3.01
N PHE A 138 -2.16 0.56 3.08
CA PHE A 138 -2.05 -0.43 2.01
C PHE A 138 -3.44 -0.78 1.49
N HIS A 139 -3.70 -0.52 0.20
CA HIS A 139 -5.03 -0.69 -0.37
C HIS A 139 -5.00 -0.87 -1.90
N SER A 140 -6.15 -1.16 -2.51
CA SER A 140 -6.32 -1.17 -3.97
C SER A 140 -7.21 -0.03 -4.44
N PHE A 141 -6.93 0.55 -5.60
CA PHE A 141 -7.85 1.48 -6.25
C PHE A 141 -9.11 0.82 -6.80
N GLY A 142 -9.01 -0.43 -7.28
CA GLY A 142 -10.14 -1.09 -7.97
C GLY A 142 -11.24 -1.63 -7.04
N GLY A 143 -10.89 -2.11 -5.84
CA GLY A 143 -11.85 -2.75 -4.92
C GLY A 143 -12.76 -1.74 -4.20
N GLY A 144 -14.01 -2.11 -3.89
CA GLY A 144 -14.96 -1.22 -3.20
C GLY A 144 -14.52 -0.84 -1.78
N THR A 145 -14.02 -1.82 -1.02
CA THR A 145 -13.43 -1.59 0.31
C THR A 145 -12.10 -0.85 0.20
N GLY A 146 -11.20 -1.31 -0.68
CA GLY A 146 -9.88 -0.71 -0.87
C GLY A 146 -9.90 0.74 -1.35
N SER A 147 -10.95 1.16 -2.06
CA SER A 147 -11.13 2.54 -2.53
C SER A 147 -11.97 3.35 -1.53
N GLY A 148 -13.23 2.97 -1.36
CA GLY A 148 -14.22 3.72 -0.56
C GLY A 148 -13.88 3.80 0.92
N PHE A 149 -13.58 2.65 1.54
CA PHE A 149 -13.27 2.64 2.98
C PHE A 149 -11.92 3.32 3.28
N THR A 150 -10.94 3.17 2.38
CA THR A 150 -9.65 3.87 2.52
C THR A 150 -9.84 5.38 2.46
N SER A 151 -10.65 5.88 1.52
CA SER A 151 -10.94 7.32 1.40
C SER A 151 -11.59 7.86 2.67
N LEU A 152 -12.62 7.18 3.16
CA LEU A 152 -13.28 7.51 4.44
C LEU A 152 -12.28 7.48 5.61
N LEU A 153 -11.39 6.49 5.65
CA LEU A 153 -10.39 6.36 6.70
C LEU A 153 -9.37 7.50 6.66
N MET A 154 -8.89 7.87 5.48
CA MET A 154 -7.91 8.94 5.27
C MET A 154 -8.45 10.32 5.68
N GLU A 155 -9.72 10.60 5.38
CA GLU A 155 -10.42 11.79 5.87
C GLU A 155 -10.43 11.84 7.41
N ARG A 156 -10.83 10.73 8.05
CA ARG A 156 -10.91 10.65 9.52
C ARG A 156 -9.54 10.71 10.18
N LEU A 157 -8.53 10.07 9.59
CA LEU A 157 -7.14 10.16 10.07
C LEU A 157 -6.60 11.57 9.94
N SER A 158 -6.97 12.32 8.90
CA SER A 158 -6.57 13.72 8.77
C SER A 158 -7.23 14.62 9.82
N VAL A 159 -8.46 14.31 10.24
CA VAL A 159 -9.14 15.02 11.34
C VAL A 159 -8.49 14.69 12.70
N ASP A 160 -8.32 13.41 13.02
CA ASP A 160 -7.83 12.97 14.34
C ASP A 160 -6.30 13.17 14.49
N TYR A 161 -5.55 13.04 13.39
CA TYR A 161 -4.09 13.01 13.35
C TYR A 161 -3.49 13.96 12.29
N GLY A 162 -4.05 15.17 12.13
CA GLY A 162 -3.69 16.09 11.04
C GLY A 162 -2.21 16.52 10.93
N LYS A 163 -1.37 16.31 11.95
CA LYS A 163 0.09 16.58 11.90
C LYS A 163 0.94 15.34 11.58
N LYS A 164 0.33 14.18 11.39
CA LYS A 164 1.02 12.91 11.19
C LYS A 164 1.05 12.56 9.71
N SER A 165 2.18 12.06 9.25
CA SER A 165 2.35 11.69 7.84
C SER A 165 1.52 10.46 7.49
N LYS A 166 0.99 10.42 6.27
CA LYS A 166 0.20 9.31 5.75
C LYS A 166 0.78 8.95 4.39
N LEU A 167 1.38 7.77 4.30
CA LEU A 167 1.95 7.25 3.06
C LEU A 167 1.07 6.11 2.56
N GLU A 168 0.83 6.06 1.26
CA GLU A 168 0.00 5.04 0.64
C GLU A 168 0.83 4.06 -0.20
N PHE A 169 0.40 2.80 -0.20
CA PHE A 169 0.80 1.77 -1.14
C PHE A 169 -0.46 1.31 -1.86
N SER A 170 -0.68 1.87 -3.04
CA SER A 170 -1.93 1.75 -3.78
C SER A 170 -1.77 0.82 -4.97
N ILE A 171 -2.48 -0.31 -4.96
CA ILE A 171 -2.48 -1.25 -6.07
C ILE A 171 -3.31 -0.66 -7.22
N TYR A 172 -2.63 -0.33 -8.32
CA TYR A 172 -3.23 0.18 -9.54
C TYR A 172 -3.86 -0.98 -10.34
N PRO A 173 -5.09 -0.81 -10.86
CA PRO A 173 -5.85 -1.89 -11.46
C PRO A 173 -5.33 -2.26 -12.85
N ALA A 174 -5.29 -3.56 -13.14
CA ALA A 174 -4.85 -4.11 -14.42
C ALA A 174 -5.92 -5.07 -14.99
N PRO A 175 -6.38 -4.89 -16.25
CA PRO A 175 -7.44 -5.72 -16.84
C PRO A 175 -7.17 -7.22 -16.83
N GLN A 176 -5.90 -7.64 -16.81
CA GLN A 176 -5.49 -9.04 -16.87
C GLN A 176 -5.78 -9.80 -15.57
N VAL A 177 -5.83 -9.09 -14.45
CA VAL A 177 -6.06 -9.67 -13.10
C VAL A 177 -7.30 -9.10 -12.41
N SER A 178 -7.86 -8.02 -12.95
CA SER A 178 -9.09 -7.36 -12.50
C SER A 178 -10.28 -8.30 -12.53
N THR A 179 -11.12 -8.23 -11.49
CA THR A 179 -12.38 -8.97 -11.38
C THR A 179 -13.60 -8.06 -11.55
N ALA A 180 -13.42 -6.74 -11.59
CA ALA A 180 -14.50 -5.77 -11.63
C ALA A 180 -14.39 -4.81 -12.83
N VAL A 181 -15.52 -4.65 -13.54
CA VAL A 181 -15.62 -3.72 -14.68
C VAL A 181 -15.59 -2.26 -14.23
N VAL A 182 -16.01 -1.98 -13.00
CA VAL A 182 -16.16 -0.63 -12.45
C VAL A 182 -14.91 -0.09 -11.74
N GLU A 183 -13.79 -0.80 -11.81
CA GLU A 183 -12.52 -0.38 -11.19
C GLU A 183 -12.07 1.04 -11.59
N PRO A 184 -12.22 1.50 -12.86
CA PRO A 184 -11.87 2.88 -13.20
C PRO A 184 -12.67 3.91 -12.42
N TYR A 185 -13.96 3.68 -12.13
CA TYR A 185 -14.74 4.60 -11.29
C TYR A 185 -14.21 4.63 -9.87
N ASN A 186 -13.99 3.46 -9.27
CA ASN A 186 -13.48 3.37 -7.90
C ASN A 186 -12.10 4.05 -7.76
N SER A 187 -11.26 3.91 -8.80
CA SER A 187 -9.91 4.48 -8.84
C SER A 187 -9.94 6.00 -8.88
N ILE A 188 -10.75 6.59 -9.75
CA ILE A 188 -10.88 8.05 -9.87
C ILE A 188 -11.47 8.66 -8.59
N LEU A 189 -12.52 8.02 -8.04
CA LEU A 189 -13.16 8.49 -6.82
C LEU A 189 -12.23 8.43 -5.60
N THR A 190 -11.50 7.32 -5.43
CA THR A 190 -10.56 7.24 -4.30
C THR A 190 -9.39 8.19 -4.45
N THR A 191 -8.84 8.35 -5.66
CA THR A 191 -7.73 9.30 -5.86
C THR A 191 -8.18 10.72 -5.55
N HIS A 192 -9.35 11.14 -6.05
CA HIS A 192 -9.92 12.45 -5.74
C HIS A 192 -10.08 12.67 -4.22
N SER A 193 -10.73 11.73 -3.52
CA SER A 193 -10.99 11.89 -2.07
C SER A 193 -9.75 11.71 -1.18
N THR A 194 -8.69 11.01 -1.63
CA THR A 194 -7.46 10.84 -0.84
C THR A 194 -6.35 11.84 -1.17
N LEU A 195 -6.44 12.58 -2.28
CA LEU A 195 -5.37 13.47 -2.76
C LEU A 195 -4.98 14.55 -1.74
N GLU A 196 -5.93 15.11 -0.99
CA GLU A 196 -5.64 16.12 0.05
C GLU A 196 -5.20 15.51 1.39
N HIS A 197 -5.31 14.19 1.52
CA HIS A 197 -5.09 13.46 2.75
C HIS A 197 -3.86 12.56 2.71
N SER A 198 -3.20 12.43 1.57
CA SER A 198 -1.97 11.65 1.41
C SER A 198 -0.77 12.56 1.27
N ASP A 199 0.32 12.23 1.97
CA ASP A 199 1.57 12.98 1.87
C ASP A 199 2.49 12.42 0.78
N CYS A 200 2.39 11.12 0.48
CA CYS A 200 3.13 10.42 -0.58
C CYS A 200 2.50 9.05 -0.87
N ALA A 201 2.21 8.76 -2.13
CA ALA A 201 1.54 7.54 -2.56
C ALA A 201 2.38 6.75 -3.58
N PHE A 202 2.78 5.53 -3.20
CA PHE A 202 3.47 4.60 -4.08
C PHE A 202 2.45 3.76 -4.86
N MET A 203 2.31 4.05 -6.15
CA MET A 203 1.48 3.23 -7.02
C MET A 203 2.20 1.94 -7.43
N VAL A 204 1.49 0.83 -7.30
CA VAL A 204 1.97 -0.50 -7.68
C VAL A 204 1.10 -1.01 -8.83
N ASP A 205 1.61 -0.94 -10.05
CA ASP A 205 0.90 -1.39 -11.24
C ASP A 205 0.90 -2.92 -11.34
N ASN A 206 -0.28 -3.53 -11.14
CA ASN A 206 -0.46 -4.97 -11.28
C ASN A 206 -0.04 -5.51 -12.65
N GLU A 207 -0.22 -4.74 -13.73
CA GLU A 207 0.18 -5.14 -15.08
C GLU A 207 1.70 -5.23 -15.18
N ALA A 208 2.41 -4.23 -14.64
CA ALA A 208 3.86 -4.21 -14.60
C ALA A 208 4.43 -5.37 -13.75
N ILE A 209 3.88 -5.61 -12.56
CA ILE A 209 4.30 -6.73 -11.70
C ILE A 209 4.02 -8.08 -12.38
N TYR A 210 2.86 -8.23 -13.05
CA TYR A 210 2.52 -9.43 -13.79
C TYR A 210 3.50 -9.69 -14.93
N ASP A 211 3.84 -8.66 -15.70
CA ASP A 211 4.80 -8.75 -16.79
C ASP A 211 6.21 -9.07 -16.30
N ILE A 212 6.64 -8.50 -15.17
CA ILE A 212 7.92 -8.84 -14.54
C ILE A 212 7.94 -10.30 -14.10
N CYS A 213 6.88 -10.80 -13.44
CA CYS A 213 6.78 -12.21 -13.07
C CYS A 213 6.87 -13.14 -14.30
N ARG A 214 6.23 -12.75 -15.41
CA ARG A 214 6.24 -13.56 -16.64
C ARG A 214 7.58 -13.52 -17.38
N ARG A 215 8.22 -12.35 -17.49
CA ARG A 215 9.44 -12.15 -18.28
C ARG A 215 10.71 -12.50 -17.51
N ASN A 216 10.77 -12.17 -16.21
CA ASN A 216 11.98 -12.29 -15.40
C ASN A 216 11.98 -13.54 -14.51
N LEU A 217 10.81 -13.95 -14.01
CA LEU A 217 10.68 -15.13 -13.14
C LEU A 217 10.28 -16.41 -13.90
N ASP A 218 10.05 -16.31 -15.21
CA ASP A 218 9.62 -17.41 -16.08
C ASP A 218 8.28 -18.06 -15.64
N ILE A 219 7.40 -17.29 -14.98
CA ILE A 219 6.09 -17.77 -14.52
C ILE A 219 5.05 -17.52 -15.62
N GLU A 220 4.55 -18.58 -16.26
CA GLU A 220 3.62 -18.45 -17.39
C GLU A 220 2.28 -17.79 -16.99
N ARG A 221 1.76 -18.11 -15.81
CA ARG A 221 0.52 -17.56 -15.25
C ARG A 221 0.73 -17.12 -13.79
N PRO A 222 1.24 -15.89 -13.58
CA PRO A 222 1.40 -15.32 -12.24
C PRO A 222 0.08 -15.32 -11.45
N THR A 223 0.16 -15.78 -10.20
CA THR A 223 -0.94 -15.73 -9.22
C THR A 223 -0.77 -14.54 -8.28
N TYR A 224 -1.82 -14.17 -7.52
CA TYR A 224 -1.71 -13.14 -6.47
C TYR A 224 -0.59 -13.42 -5.47
N THR A 225 -0.29 -14.68 -5.17
CA THR A 225 0.85 -15.04 -4.31
C THR A 225 2.18 -14.61 -4.93
N ASN A 226 2.36 -14.81 -6.25
CA ASN A 226 3.59 -14.42 -6.94
C ASN A 226 3.71 -12.88 -7.00
N LEU A 227 2.62 -12.20 -7.34
CA LEU A 227 2.56 -10.74 -7.39
C LEU A 227 2.88 -10.14 -6.02
N ASN A 228 2.18 -10.58 -4.97
CA ASN A 228 2.34 -10.06 -3.61
C ASN A 228 3.73 -10.30 -3.05
N ARG A 229 4.40 -11.41 -3.42
CA ARG A 229 5.81 -11.63 -3.03
C ARG A 229 6.74 -10.60 -3.66
N LEU A 230 6.60 -10.33 -4.96
CA LEU A 230 7.41 -9.32 -5.62
C LEU A 230 7.12 -7.92 -5.05
N ILE A 231 5.85 -7.59 -4.86
CA ILE A 231 5.42 -6.32 -4.26
C ILE A 231 5.98 -6.19 -2.84
N SER A 232 5.90 -7.25 -2.01
CA SER A 232 6.45 -7.23 -0.65
C SER A 232 7.95 -6.96 -0.62
N GLN A 233 8.69 -7.44 -1.63
CA GLN A 233 10.13 -7.19 -1.74
C GLN A 233 10.42 -5.70 -2.04
N VAL A 234 9.60 -5.08 -2.90
CA VAL A 234 9.68 -3.65 -3.20
C VAL A 234 9.28 -2.83 -1.98
N VAL A 235 8.14 -3.11 -1.36
CA VAL A 235 7.68 -2.44 -0.12
C VAL A 235 8.71 -2.57 0.99
N SER A 236 9.32 -3.75 1.15
CA SER A 236 10.40 -3.96 2.12
C SER A 236 11.60 -3.07 1.83
N SER A 237 12.01 -2.94 0.57
CA SER A 237 13.13 -2.06 0.19
C SER A 237 12.83 -0.58 0.43
N ILE A 238 11.58 -0.14 0.24
CA ILE A 238 11.14 1.23 0.51
C ILE A 238 11.14 1.51 2.01
N THR A 239 10.60 0.59 2.80
CA THR A 239 10.45 0.75 4.26
C THR A 239 11.71 0.37 5.05
N ALA A 240 12.74 -0.17 4.39
CA ALA A 240 13.98 -0.60 5.05
C ALA A 240 14.65 0.55 5.82
N SER A 241 14.61 1.77 5.29
CA SER A 241 15.18 2.97 5.95
C SER A 241 14.50 3.35 7.26
N LEU A 242 13.25 2.90 7.47
CA LEU A 242 12.48 3.13 8.70
C LEU A 242 12.69 2.02 9.74
N ARG A 243 13.13 0.84 9.30
CA ARG A 243 13.27 -0.38 10.12
C ARG A 243 14.71 -0.69 10.50
N PHE A 244 15.66 -0.21 9.71
CA PHE A 244 17.09 -0.37 9.92
C PHE A 244 17.76 0.99 10.02
N ASP A 245 18.87 1.06 10.74
CA ASP A 245 19.65 2.28 10.85
C ASP A 245 20.17 2.69 9.47
N GLY A 246 19.83 3.91 9.07
CA GLY A 246 20.17 4.47 7.77
C GLY A 246 20.46 5.96 7.86
N ALA A 247 20.89 6.54 6.74
CA ALA A 247 21.19 7.97 6.63
C ALA A 247 20.22 8.72 5.68
N LEU A 248 19.33 8.00 5.00
CA LEU A 248 18.38 8.52 4.03
C LEU A 248 16.99 7.97 4.32
N ASN A 249 15.98 8.82 4.26
CA ASN A 249 14.58 8.49 4.52
C ASN A 249 14.37 7.85 5.92
N VAL A 250 14.97 8.44 6.96
CA VAL A 250 14.96 7.94 8.35
C VAL A 250 13.65 8.24 9.10
N ASP A 251 12.78 9.07 8.54
CA ASP A 251 11.41 9.27 8.98
C ASP A 251 10.46 9.52 7.81
N LEU A 252 9.15 9.42 8.08
CA LEU A 252 8.10 9.59 7.08
C LEU A 252 8.08 11.02 6.49
N THR A 253 8.50 12.03 7.24
CA THR A 253 8.59 13.42 6.75
C THR A 253 9.68 13.58 5.69
N GLU A 254 10.77 12.82 5.82
CA GLU A 254 11.87 12.85 4.88
C GLU A 254 11.47 12.27 3.51
N PHE A 255 10.54 11.31 3.46
CA PHE A 255 9.97 10.83 2.19
C PHE A 255 9.31 11.97 1.40
N GLN A 256 8.49 12.79 2.07
CA GLN A 256 7.88 13.96 1.46
C GLN A 256 8.95 14.96 1.02
N THR A 257 9.91 15.25 1.89
CA THR A 257 10.98 16.24 1.60
C THR A 257 11.84 15.84 0.40
N ASN A 258 12.12 14.55 0.24
CA ASN A 258 13.02 14.04 -0.80
C ASN A 258 12.31 13.70 -2.11
N LEU A 259 11.03 13.30 -2.06
CA LEU A 259 10.32 12.77 -3.24
C LEU A 259 9.16 13.64 -3.71
N VAL A 260 8.66 14.58 -2.90
CA VAL A 260 7.42 15.32 -3.19
C VAL A 260 7.73 16.82 -3.28
N PRO A 261 8.07 17.34 -4.48
CA PRO A 261 8.34 18.76 -4.66
C PRO A 261 7.06 19.61 -4.58
N TYR A 262 5.93 19.06 -5.03
CA TYR A 262 4.62 19.72 -5.01
C TYR A 262 3.60 18.82 -4.31
N PRO A 263 2.74 19.36 -3.41
CA PRO A 263 1.83 18.54 -2.61
C PRO A 263 0.88 17.63 -3.40
N ARG A 264 0.44 18.04 -4.61
CA ARG A 264 -0.44 17.23 -5.47
C ARG A 264 0.31 16.21 -6.32
N ILE A 265 1.59 16.45 -6.61
CA ILE A 265 2.46 15.56 -7.39
C ILE A 265 3.27 14.70 -6.42
N HIS A 266 2.55 13.85 -5.70
CA HIS A 266 3.11 13.04 -4.62
C HIS A 266 3.13 11.54 -4.94
N PHE A 267 3.30 11.18 -6.21
CA PHE A 267 3.27 9.80 -6.68
C PHE A 267 4.64 9.35 -7.23
N PRO A 268 5.59 8.95 -6.39
CA PRO A 268 6.88 8.46 -6.86
C PRO A 268 6.74 7.10 -7.55
N LEU A 269 7.47 6.94 -8.66
CA LEU A 269 7.66 5.66 -9.31
C LEU A 269 8.74 4.85 -8.59
N ALA A 270 8.41 3.60 -8.24
CA ALA A 270 9.35 2.65 -7.65
C ALA A 270 9.90 1.67 -8.70
N THR A 271 11.21 1.64 -8.87
CA THR A 271 11.90 0.68 -9.75
C THR A 271 12.80 -0.22 -8.92
N TYR A 272 12.70 -1.54 -9.09
CA TYR A 272 13.48 -2.52 -8.32
C TYR A 272 14.34 -3.40 -9.22
N ALA A 273 15.60 -3.59 -8.83
CA ALA A 273 16.52 -4.48 -9.52
C ALA A 273 17.53 -5.11 -8.55
N PRO A 274 18.04 -6.32 -8.82
CA PRO A 274 17.62 -7.22 -9.91
C PRO A 274 16.41 -8.09 -9.52
N VAL A 275 15.62 -8.49 -10.52
CA VAL A 275 14.56 -9.49 -10.36
C VAL A 275 14.98 -10.75 -11.10
N VAL A 276 15.36 -11.79 -10.35
CA VAL A 276 15.94 -13.03 -10.89
C VAL A 276 15.16 -14.23 -10.38
N SER A 277 14.78 -15.14 -11.28
CA SER A 277 14.14 -16.41 -10.94
C SER A 277 15.03 -17.27 -10.04
N ALA A 278 14.44 -17.90 -9.03
CA ALA A 278 15.11 -18.89 -8.18
C ALA A 278 15.75 -20.03 -8.99
N GLU A 279 15.16 -20.42 -10.12
CA GLU A 279 15.71 -21.47 -11.00
C GLU A 279 17.03 -21.05 -11.67
N ARG A 280 17.24 -19.76 -11.91
CA ARG A 280 18.45 -19.25 -12.56
C ARG A 280 19.62 -19.07 -11.57
N ALA A 281 19.38 -19.27 -10.27
CA ALA A 281 20.37 -19.11 -9.20
C ALA A 281 21.28 -20.34 -9.03
N TYR A 282 21.95 -20.79 -10.09
CA TYR A 282 22.77 -22.02 -10.08
C TYR A 282 24.15 -21.90 -9.39
N HIS A 283 24.36 -20.94 -8.49
CA HIS A 283 25.69 -20.72 -7.89
C HIS A 283 25.82 -20.99 -6.38
N GLU A 284 24.75 -21.33 -5.64
CA GLU A 284 24.86 -21.72 -4.22
C GLU A 284 23.96 -22.92 -3.86
N GLN A 285 24.40 -23.74 -2.90
CA GLN A 285 23.63 -24.88 -2.38
C GLN A 285 22.44 -24.34 -1.56
N LEU A 286 21.24 -24.31 -2.16
CA LEU A 286 20.00 -23.97 -1.47
C LEU A 286 19.43 -25.20 -0.73
N SER A 287 18.89 -24.99 0.47
CA SER A 287 18.14 -26.02 1.21
C SER A 287 16.73 -26.22 0.65
N VAL A 288 16.12 -27.39 0.90
CA VAL A 288 14.78 -27.74 0.39
C VAL A 288 13.71 -26.72 0.80
N ALA A 289 13.81 -26.15 2.00
CA ALA A 289 12.92 -25.11 2.50
C ALA A 289 13.09 -23.75 1.78
N GLU A 290 14.28 -23.49 1.24
CA GLU A 290 14.59 -22.25 0.50
C GLU A 290 14.12 -22.35 -0.96
N ILE A 291 14.19 -23.55 -1.55
CA ILE A 291 13.66 -23.83 -2.89
C ILE A 291 12.12 -23.80 -2.92
N THR A 292 11.45 -24.20 -1.83
CA THR A 292 9.98 -24.21 -1.77
C THR A 292 9.34 -22.86 -1.45
N ARG A 293 10.11 -21.85 -1.00
CA ARG A 293 9.54 -20.60 -0.44
C ARG A 293 9.67 -19.35 -1.30
N GLY A 294 10.56 -19.29 -2.29
CA GLY A 294 10.80 -18.06 -3.05
C GLY A 294 10.81 -18.26 -4.56
N ASP A 295 10.03 -17.46 -5.28
CA ASP A 295 10.13 -17.32 -6.75
C ASP A 295 11.39 -16.50 -7.14
N LEU A 296 11.93 -15.74 -6.18
CA LEU A 296 13.10 -14.88 -6.30
C LEU A 296 14.37 -15.57 -5.81
N ALA A 297 15.44 -15.45 -6.60
CA ALA A 297 16.79 -15.86 -6.21
C ALA A 297 17.35 -14.99 -5.08
N LYS A 298 18.19 -15.59 -4.23
CA LYS A 298 19.05 -14.79 -3.33
C LYS A 298 20.07 -14.02 -4.15
N VAL A 299 20.17 -12.72 -3.90
CA VAL A 299 21.13 -11.84 -4.55
C VAL A 299 21.99 -11.13 -3.51
N GLN A 300 23.26 -10.94 -3.82
CA GLN A 300 24.22 -10.28 -2.91
C GLN A 300 23.92 -8.78 -2.76
N ARG A 301 23.29 -8.17 -3.76
CA ARG A 301 22.96 -6.74 -3.81
C ARG A 301 21.66 -6.54 -4.57
N ALA A 302 20.83 -5.62 -4.07
CA ALA A 302 19.63 -5.14 -4.72
C ALA A 302 19.54 -3.61 -4.55
N VAL A 303 18.78 -2.97 -5.42
CA VAL A 303 18.55 -1.52 -5.41
C VAL A 303 17.08 -1.25 -5.68
N CYS A 304 16.50 -0.32 -4.93
CA CYS A 304 15.21 0.27 -5.21
C CYS A 304 15.43 1.76 -5.48
N MET A 305 15.05 2.21 -6.68
CA MET A 305 15.07 3.61 -7.07
C MET A 305 13.66 4.17 -6.89
N LEU A 306 13.57 5.28 -6.17
CA LEU A 306 12.35 6.07 -6.03
C LEU A 306 12.56 7.37 -6.80
N SER A 307 11.72 7.60 -7.81
CA SER A 307 11.82 8.78 -8.67
C SER A 307 10.44 9.36 -8.91
N ASN A 308 10.26 10.65 -8.61
CA ASN A 308 9.05 11.35 -8.99
C ASN A 308 9.20 11.88 -10.42
N THR A 309 8.45 11.30 -11.35
CA THR A 309 8.54 11.57 -12.78
C THR A 309 7.18 11.87 -13.35
N THR A 310 7.11 12.84 -14.26
CA THR A 310 5.89 13.23 -14.97
C THR A 310 5.33 12.10 -15.85
N ALA A 311 6.14 11.10 -16.20
CA ALA A 311 5.70 9.92 -16.94
C ALA A 311 4.59 9.12 -16.23
N ILE A 312 4.45 9.31 -14.91
CA ILE A 312 3.37 8.65 -14.15
C ILE A 312 1.97 9.17 -14.55
N ALA A 313 1.88 10.36 -15.16
CA ALA A 313 0.65 10.89 -15.74
C ALA A 313 0.03 9.96 -16.79
N GLU A 314 0.83 9.16 -17.49
CA GLU A 314 0.31 8.17 -18.45
C GLU A 314 -0.56 7.11 -17.77
N ALA A 315 -0.31 6.79 -16.48
CA ALA A 315 -1.14 5.86 -15.72
C ALA A 315 -2.51 6.48 -15.40
N TRP A 316 -2.54 7.78 -15.10
CA TRP A 316 -3.79 8.52 -14.88
C TRP A 316 -4.61 8.64 -16.17
N ALA A 317 -3.97 9.03 -17.28
CA ALA A 317 -4.63 9.13 -18.58
C ALA A 317 -5.29 7.81 -19.03
N ARG A 318 -4.69 6.66 -18.71
CA ARG A 318 -5.30 5.34 -18.97
C ARG A 318 -6.56 5.07 -18.14
N LEU A 319 -6.60 5.53 -16.88
CA LEU A 319 -7.79 5.42 -16.04
C LEU A 319 -8.87 6.38 -16.51
N ASP A 320 -8.51 7.65 -16.73
CA ASP A 320 -9.39 8.71 -17.20
C ASP A 320 -10.09 8.32 -18.50
N HIS A 321 -9.35 7.78 -19.46
CA HIS A 321 -9.93 7.29 -20.70
C HIS A 321 -11.00 6.20 -20.49
N LYS A 322 -10.72 5.22 -19.60
CA LYS A 322 -11.68 4.15 -19.29
C LYS A 322 -12.89 4.69 -18.54
N PHE A 323 -12.68 5.63 -17.62
CA PHE A 323 -13.72 6.34 -16.89
C PHE A 323 -14.66 7.05 -17.88
N ASP A 324 -14.11 7.85 -18.80
CA ASP A 324 -14.86 8.65 -19.75
C ASP A 324 -15.74 7.79 -20.66
N LEU A 325 -15.22 6.65 -21.14
CA LEU A 325 -15.98 5.70 -21.95
C LEU A 325 -17.22 5.15 -21.22
N MET A 326 -17.09 4.84 -19.93
CA MET A 326 -18.20 4.33 -19.13
C MET A 326 -19.18 5.45 -18.72
N TYR A 327 -18.65 6.59 -18.28
CA TYR A 327 -19.43 7.69 -17.73
C TYR A 327 -20.23 8.43 -18.81
N ALA A 328 -19.73 8.48 -20.04
CA ALA A 328 -20.45 9.01 -21.20
C ALA A 328 -21.76 8.24 -21.50
N LYS A 329 -21.86 6.98 -21.07
CA LYS A 329 -23.09 6.16 -21.17
C LYS A 329 -23.84 6.03 -19.85
N ARG A 330 -23.36 6.68 -18.78
CA ARG A 330 -23.84 6.47 -17.41
C ARG A 330 -23.90 4.99 -17.03
N ALA A 331 -22.99 4.19 -17.60
CA ALA A 331 -22.91 2.77 -17.32
C ALA A 331 -22.59 2.58 -15.83
N PHE A 332 -23.33 1.71 -15.14
CA PHE A 332 -23.15 1.38 -13.73
C PHE A 332 -23.32 2.51 -12.68
N VAL A 333 -23.53 3.77 -13.08
CA VAL A 333 -23.64 4.93 -12.16
C VAL A 333 -24.75 4.74 -11.10
N HIS A 334 -25.87 4.12 -11.46
CA HIS A 334 -26.98 3.87 -10.54
C HIS A 334 -26.62 3.00 -9.33
N TRP A 335 -25.57 2.16 -9.42
CA TRP A 335 -25.09 1.38 -8.28
C TRP A 335 -24.48 2.27 -7.20
N TYR A 336 -23.82 3.36 -7.59
CA TYR A 336 -23.18 4.30 -6.67
C TYR A 336 -24.21 5.24 -6.07
N VAL A 337 -25.08 5.80 -6.91
CA VAL A 337 -26.16 6.70 -6.48
C VAL A 337 -27.16 5.99 -5.55
N GLY A 338 -27.43 4.71 -5.80
CA GLY A 338 -28.27 3.89 -4.93
C GLY A 338 -27.71 3.67 -3.52
N GLU A 339 -26.42 3.93 -3.33
CA GLU A 339 -25.68 3.75 -2.07
C GLU A 339 -25.34 5.10 -1.41
N GLY A 340 -26.10 6.15 -1.74
CA GLY A 340 -26.05 7.44 -1.06
C GLY A 340 -24.98 8.42 -1.56
N MET A 341 -24.29 8.10 -2.65
CA MET A 341 -23.37 9.01 -3.34
C MET A 341 -24.12 9.93 -4.30
N GLU A 342 -23.74 11.19 -4.40
CA GLU A 342 -24.34 12.10 -5.39
C GLU A 342 -23.72 11.87 -6.78
N GLU A 343 -24.52 11.95 -7.85
CA GLU A 343 -23.98 11.78 -9.21
C GLU A 343 -22.97 12.88 -9.58
N GLY A 344 -23.06 14.06 -8.95
CA GLY A 344 -22.14 15.18 -9.13
C GLY A 344 -20.69 14.85 -8.75
N GLU A 345 -20.49 14.01 -7.74
CA GLU A 345 -19.16 13.61 -7.26
C GLU A 345 -18.33 12.91 -8.34
N PHE A 346 -18.97 12.21 -9.30
CA PHE A 346 -18.25 11.64 -10.45
C PHE A 346 -17.63 12.71 -11.35
N SER A 347 -18.35 13.82 -11.55
CA SER A 347 -17.87 14.91 -12.40
C SER A 347 -16.78 15.70 -11.68
N GLU A 348 -16.97 15.98 -10.38
CA GLU A 348 -15.98 16.65 -9.54
C GLU A 348 -14.66 15.86 -9.47
N ALA A 349 -14.73 14.55 -9.20
CA ALA A 349 -13.55 13.70 -9.18
C ALA A 349 -12.83 13.66 -10.54
N ARG A 350 -13.59 13.62 -11.64
CA ARG A 350 -13.02 13.62 -13.00
C ARG A 350 -12.36 14.96 -13.35
N GLU A 351 -12.93 16.07 -12.91
CA GLU A 351 -12.37 17.42 -13.09
C GLU A 351 -11.08 17.59 -12.28
N ASP A 352 -11.03 17.07 -11.05
CA ASP A 352 -9.81 17.10 -10.23
C ASP A 352 -8.68 16.24 -10.83
N MET A 353 -9.01 15.07 -11.40
CA MET A 353 -8.03 14.26 -12.14
C MET A 353 -7.53 14.95 -13.41
N ALA A 354 -8.41 15.67 -14.14
CA ALA A 354 -7.99 16.49 -15.27
C ALA A 354 -7.04 17.62 -14.84
N ALA A 355 -7.30 18.24 -13.67
CA ALA A 355 -6.41 19.23 -13.10
C ALA A 355 -5.07 18.63 -12.69
N LEU A 356 -5.06 17.42 -12.12
CA LEU A 356 -3.84 16.69 -11.78
C LEU A 356 -3.01 16.37 -13.04
N GLU A 357 -3.62 15.91 -14.13
CA GLU A 357 -2.93 15.71 -15.41
C GLU A 357 -2.30 17.01 -15.91
N LYS A 358 -3.03 18.13 -15.81
CA LYS A 358 -2.51 19.45 -16.16
C LYS A 358 -1.34 19.89 -15.28
N ASP A 359 -1.39 19.61 -13.98
CA ASP A 359 -0.28 19.88 -13.05
C ASP A 359 0.99 19.13 -13.50
N TYR A 360 0.86 17.87 -13.95
CA TYR A 360 1.99 17.10 -14.50
C TYR A 360 2.49 17.64 -15.85
N GLU A 361 1.60 18.09 -16.72
CA GLU A 361 1.96 18.70 -18.00
C GLU A 361 2.74 20.01 -17.79
N GLU A 362 2.29 20.87 -16.88
CA GLU A 362 2.95 22.14 -16.54
C GLU A 362 4.36 21.91 -15.97
N VAL A 363 4.49 20.99 -15.01
CA VAL A 363 5.82 20.62 -14.46
C VAL A 363 6.72 19.99 -15.53
N GLY A 364 6.13 19.23 -16.46
CA GLY A 364 6.86 18.70 -17.61
C GLY A 364 7.43 19.79 -18.50
N LEU A 365 6.66 20.83 -18.81
CA LEU A 365 7.10 21.95 -19.65
C LEU A 365 8.20 22.77 -18.96
N ASP A 366 8.04 23.10 -17.68
CA ASP A 366 9.04 23.85 -16.90
C ASP A 366 10.40 23.11 -16.90
N SER A 367 10.38 21.77 -16.83
CA SER A 367 11.62 20.97 -16.87
C SER A 367 12.36 21.00 -18.20
N TYR A 368 11.65 21.18 -19.33
CA TYR A 368 12.29 21.32 -20.65
C TYR A 368 12.84 22.73 -20.88
N GLU A 369 12.17 23.77 -20.38
CA GLU A 369 12.66 25.15 -20.47
C GLU A 369 13.98 25.33 -19.68
N ASP A 370 14.09 24.72 -18.49
CA ASP A 370 15.32 24.71 -17.70
C ASP A 370 16.47 23.91 -18.37
N GLU A 371 16.17 22.86 -19.13
CA GLU A 371 17.17 22.09 -19.90
C GLU A 371 17.69 22.89 -21.11
N GLU A 372 16.84 23.64 -21.82
CA GLU A 372 17.26 24.47 -22.96
C GLU A 372 18.11 25.68 -22.52
N GLU A 373 17.82 26.31 -21.37
CA GLU A 373 18.65 27.41 -20.83
C GLU A 373 20.00 26.93 -20.28
N GLY A 374 20.14 25.64 -19.92
CA GLY A 374 21.40 25.05 -19.43
C GLY A 374 22.41 24.66 -20.51
N GLU A 375 22.00 24.66 -21.78
CA GLU A 375 22.85 24.32 -22.94
C GLU A 375 23.40 25.56 -23.70
N GLU A 376 23.05 26.80 -23.30
CA GLU A 376 23.68 28.06 -23.75
C GLU A 376 24.85 28.51 -22.85
#